data_AF-A0A068Z1Z1-F1
#
_entry.id   AF-A0A068Z1Z1-F1
#
_cell.length_a   1.000
_cell.length_b   1.000
_cell.length_c   1.000
_cell.angle_alpha   90.00
_cell.angle_beta   90.00
_cell.angle_gamma   90.00
#
_symmetry.space_group_name_H-M   'P 1'
#
loop_
_entity.id
_entity.type
_entity.pdbx_description
1 polymer ?
#
loop_
_entity_poly.entity_id
_entity_poly.type
_entity_poly.pdbx_seq_one_letter_code
_entity_poly.pdbx_strand_id
1 'polypeptide(L)'
;MLDTLGKRLKCCRAATSTTPQEVVAYINQNGGELSYPSYTRWESGHNIPKRKAYLLRYIADFFKVKGFTVSSEWIESGEGFPPQFSEYSNLDEDTLFILTARSLSNSELIQIGGSYGEPFVNLGEMCIISKESEIINNNGKLCWIKVNKDPHPMIGIVKIASEDTVLVKMKKE
;
A
#
# COMPACT_ATOMS: atom_id res chain seq x y z
N MET A 1 0.51 -5.89 0.06
CA MET A 1 -0.82 -5.50 -0.44
C MET A 1 -1.70 -5.08 0.72
N LEU A 2 -2.30 -3.90 0.62
CA LEU A 2 -3.17 -3.28 1.62
C LEU A 2 -4.55 -3.94 1.63
N ASP A 3 -4.57 -5.27 1.76
CA ASP A 3 -5.74 -6.16 1.64
C ASP A 3 -6.71 -6.06 2.83
N THR A 4 -6.20 -5.72 4.01
CA THR A 4 -7.01 -5.56 5.24
C THR A 4 -7.16 -4.11 5.65
N LEU A 5 -8.28 -3.77 6.28
CA LEU A 5 -8.54 -2.47 6.91
C LEU A 5 -7.40 -2.04 7.85
N GLY A 6 -6.90 -2.95 8.70
CA GLY A 6 -5.82 -2.65 9.63
C GLY A 6 -4.52 -2.23 8.94
N LYS A 7 -4.17 -2.87 7.81
CA LYS A 7 -3.02 -2.48 6.98
C LYS A 7 -3.24 -1.13 6.30
N ARG A 8 -4.46 -0.83 5.84
CA ARG A 8 -4.81 0.47 5.25
C ARG A 8 -4.68 1.60 6.27
N LEU A 9 -5.20 1.42 7.49
CA LEU A 9 -5.03 2.40 8.59
C LEU A 9 -3.56 2.65 8.93
N LYS A 10 -2.76 1.58 9.07
CA LYS A 10 -1.32 1.69 9.33
C LYS A 10 -0.58 2.40 8.20
N CYS A 11 -0.97 2.14 6.94
CA CYS A 11 -0.41 2.82 5.78
C CYS A 11 -0.67 4.33 5.85
N CYS A 12 -1.92 4.74 6.08
CA CYS A 12 -2.27 6.16 6.19
C CYS A 12 -1.53 6.86 7.34
N ARG A 13 -1.40 6.21 8.50
CA ARG A 13 -0.61 6.76 9.62
C ARG A 13 0.88 6.87 9.31
N ALA A 14 1.46 5.84 8.70
CA ALA A 14 2.87 5.85 8.33
C ALA A 14 3.15 6.96 7.30
N ALA A 15 2.29 7.11 6.29
CA ALA A 15 2.39 8.17 5.29
C ALA A 15 2.31 9.57 5.92
N THR A 16 1.43 9.75 6.91
CA THR A 16 1.25 11.06 7.58
C THR A 16 2.17 11.28 8.79
N SER A 17 3.02 10.31 9.15
CA SER A 17 3.87 10.34 10.35
C SER A 17 3.09 10.64 11.65
N THR A 18 1.87 10.10 11.76
CA THR A 18 0.98 10.34 12.91
C THR A 18 0.91 9.14 13.85
N THR A 19 0.53 9.38 15.09
CA THR A 19 0.33 8.36 16.13
C THR A 19 -1.14 7.93 16.26
N PRO A 20 -1.43 6.74 16.77
CA PRO A 20 -2.81 6.32 17.02
C PRO A 20 -3.54 7.24 18.02
N GLN A 21 -2.82 7.83 18.97
CA GLN A 21 -3.36 8.78 19.94
C GLN A 21 -3.87 10.06 19.25
N GLU A 22 -3.16 10.59 18.27
CA GLU A 22 -3.58 11.78 17.53
C GLU A 22 -4.87 11.53 16.74
N VAL A 23 -4.99 10.36 16.10
CA VAL A 23 -6.20 9.97 15.38
C VAL A 23 -7.40 9.92 16.34
N VAL A 24 -7.22 9.26 17.49
CA VAL A 24 -8.26 9.12 18.51
C VAL A 24 -8.64 10.48 19.11
N ALA A 25 -7.67 11.34 19.40
CA ALA A 25 -7.90 12.68 19.90
C ALA A 25 -8.72 13.51 18.90
N TYR A 26 -8.38 13.46 17.61
CA TYR A 26 -9.13 14.15 16.56
C TYR A 26 -10.57 13.66 16.46
N ILE A 27 -10.79 12.34 16.46
CA ILE A 27 -12.14 11.76 16.41
C ILE A 27 -12.99 12.27 17.59
N ASN A 28 -12.43 12.24 18.80
CA ASN A 28 -13.13 12.65 20.02
C ASN A 28 -13.39 14.16 20.05
N GLN A 29 -12.48 14.99 19.52
CA GLN A 29 -12.67 16.43 19.40
C GLN A 29 -13.77 16.81 18.39
N ASN A 30 -14.00 15.97 17.37
CA ASN A 30 -14.98 16.21 16.31
C ASN A 30 -16.31 15.48 16.54
N GLY A 31 -16.62 15.08 17.78
CA GLY A 31 -17.90 14.48 18.16
C GLY A 31 -18.04 12.98 17.87
N GLY A 32 -16.97 12.33 17.42
CA GLY A 32 -16.88 10.87 17.45
C GLY A 32 -16.54 10.37 18.86
N GLU A 33 -16.74 9.09 19.11
CA GLU A 33 -16.36 8.47 20.38
C GLU A 33 -15.57 7.18 20.12
N LEU A 34 -14.26 7.25 20.32
CA LEU A 34 -13.34 6.14 20.15
C LEU A 34 -12.31 6.09 21.26
N SER A 35 -12.04 4.89 21.77
CA SER A 35 -10.96 4.66 22.72
C SER A 35 -9.67 4.26 21.99
N TYR A 36 -8.52 4.58 22.58
CA TYR A 36 -7.22 4.16 22.07
C TYR A 36 -7.09 2.63 21.89
N PRO A 37 -7.52 1.79 22.87
CA PRO A 37 -7.54 0.33 22.68
C PRO A 37 -8.46 -0.16 21.56
N SER A 38 -9.54 0.57 21.26
CA SER A 38 -10.42 0.22 20.14
C SER A 38 -9.73 0.47 18.80
N TYR A 39 -9.11 1.64 18.63
CA TYR A 39 -8.41 1.99 17.39
C TYR A 39 -7.22 1.06 17.11
N THR A 40 -6.39 0.80 18.13
CA THR A 40 -5.24 -0.12 18.00
C THR A 40 -5.64 -1.55 17.63
N ARG A 41 -6.81 -2.03 18.10
CA ARG A 41 -7.38 -3.31 17.65
C ARG A 41 -7.74 -3.30 16.17
N TRP A 42 -8.30 -2.20 15.66
CA TRP A 42 -8.60 -2.05 14.24
C TRP A 42 -7.33 -2.05 13.39
N GLU A 43 -6.28 -1.32 13.79
CA GLU A 43 -4.98 -1.36 13.12
C GLU A 43 -4.33 -2.76 13.15
N SER A 44 -4.65 -3.56 14.18
CA SER A 44 -4.19 -4.94 14.30
C SER A 44 -4.99 -5.94 13.46
N GLY A 45 -5.98 -5.46 12.68
CA GLY A 45 -6.74 -6.28 11.73
C GLY A 45 -8.10 -6.76 12.23
N HIS A 46 -8.59 -6.26 13.38
CA HIS A 46 -9.94 -6.56 13.84
C HIS A 46 -10.98 -5.75 13.06
N ASN A 47 -12.13 -6.36 12.78
CA ASN A 47 -13.23 -5.68 12.10
C ASN A 47 -13.80 -4.53 12.95
N ILE A 48 -14.20 -3.46 12.26
CA ILE A 48 -14.93 -2.36 12.89
C ILE A 48 -16.37 -2.81 13.13
N PRO A 49 -16.91 -2.72 14.36
CA PRO A 49 -18.32 -2.98 14.61
C PRO A 49 -19.20 -2.06 13.78
N LYS A 50 -20.27 -2.56 13.14
CA LYS A 50 -21.17 -1.75 12.28
C LYS A 50 -21.62 -0.43 12.93
N ARG A 51 -21.93 -0.46 14.23
CA ARG A 51 -22.32 0.73 15.03
C ARG A 51 -21.24 1.81 15.15
N LYS A 52 -19.98 1.50 14.81
CA LYS A 52 -18.83 2.41 14.84
C LYS A 52 -18.27 2.65 13.43
N ALA A 53 -18.87 2.11 12.37
CA ALA A 53 -18.41 2.28 10.99
C ALA A 53 -18.38 3.75 10.54
N TYR A 54 -19.32 4.57 11.04
CA TYR A 54 -19.34 6.01 10.78
C TYR A 54 -18.05 6.73 11.21
N LEU A 55 -17.25 6.14 12.12
CA LEU A 55 -15.99 6.72 12.57
C LEU A 55 -14.91 6.72 11.48
N LEU A 56 -15.07 5.91 10.43
CA LEU A 56 -14.18 5.93 9.26
C LEU A 56 -14.17 7.30 8.57
N ARG A 57 -15.29 8.03 8.58
CA ARG A 57 -15.35 9.39 8.05
C ARG A 57 -14.40 10.32 8.80
N TYR A 58 -14.43 10.30 10.14
CA TYR A 58 -13.53 11.13 10.94
C TYR A 58 -12.06 10.73 10.77
N ILE A 59 -11.78 9.45 10.54
CA ILE A 59 -10.41 8.98 10.25
C ILE A 59 -9.94 9.51 8.89
N ALA A 60 -10.79 9.45 7.86
CA ALA A 60 -10.49 10.01 6.55
C ALA A 60 -10.25 11.53 6.63
N ASP A 61 -11.13 12.24 7.35
CA ASP A 61 -11.01 13.69 7.58
C ASP A 61 -9.70 14.04 8.31
N PHE A 62 -9.31 13.26 9.32
CA PHE A 62 -8.03 13.45 10.03
C PHE A 62 -6.84 13.41 9.06
N PHE A 63 -6.76 12.39 8.22
CA PHE A 63 -5.66 12.27 7.26
C PHE A 63 -5.69 13.38 6.21
N LYS A 64 -6.88 13.79 5.78
CA LYS A 64 -7.03 14.92 4.86
C LYS A 64 -6.49 16.22 5.44
N VAL A 65 -6.76 16.50 6.72
CA VAL A 65 -6.19 17.67 7.44
C VAL A 65 -4.66 17.59 7.52
N LYS A 66 -4.09 16.38 7.52
CA LYS A 66 -2.64 16.15 7.47
C LYS A 66 -2.06 16.17 6.04
N GLY A 67 -2.84 16.62 5.05
CA GLY A 67 -2.42 16.69 3.66
C GLY A 67 -2.41 15.34 2.95
N PHE A 68 -3.13 14.34 3.45
CA PHE A 68 -3.26 13.02 2.84
C PHE A 68 -4.71 12.71 2.51
N THR A 69 -5.07 12.86 1.25
CA THR A 69 -6.42 12.64 0.73
C THR A 69 -6.71 11.14 0.68
N VAL A 70 -7.69 10.70 1.47
CA VAL A 70 -8.18 9.32 1.51
C VAL A 70 -9.68 9.32 1.78
N SER A 71 -10.42 8.36 1.22
CA SER A 71 -11.86 8.21 1.47
C SER A 71 -12.17 7.15 2.54
N SER A 72 -13.35 7.23 3.16
CA SER A 72 -13.84 6.21 4.09
C SER A 72 -14.02 4.85 3.42
N GLU A 73 -14.49 4.86 2.17
CA GLU A 73 -14.76 3.66 1.37
C GLU A 73 -13.46 2.93 1.06
N TRP A 74 -12.41 3.68 0.68
CA TRP A 74 -11.10 3.08 0.43
C TRP A 74 -10.50 2.50 1.71
N ILE A 75 -10.64 3.18 2.86
CA ILE A 75 -10.17 2.61 4.15
C ILE A 75 -10.94 1.32 4.47
N GLU A 76 -12.25 1.29 4.23
CA GLU A 76 -13.12 0.15 4.55
C GLU A 76 -12.84 -1.05 3.66
N SER A 77 -12.96 -0.90 2.34
CA SER A 77 -12.93 -2.00 1.36
C SER A 77 -11.68 -2.01 0.47
N GLY A 78 -10.97 -0.88 0.36
CA GLY A 78 -9.90 -0.70 -0.62
C GLY A 78 -10.41 -0.38 -2.02
N GLU A 79 -11.73 -0.18 -2.19
CA GLU A 79 -12.33 0.22 -3.45
C GLU A 79 -12.25 1.73 -3.66
N GLY A 80 -12.20 2.15 -4.92
CA GLY A 80 -12.08 3.56 -5.32
C GLY A 80 -10.64 4.02 -5.49
N PHE A 81 -10.42 5.33 -5.46
CA PHE A 81 -9.11 5.93 -5.68
C PHE A 81 -8.16 5.68 -4.50
N PRO A 82 -6.92 5.23 -4.75
CA PRO A 82 -5.92 5.08 -3.71
C PRO A 82 -5.58 6.43 -3.07
N PRO A 83 -5.12 6.43 -1.81
CA PRO A 83 -4.86 7.66 -1.11
C PRO A 83 -3.61 8.35 -1.65
N GLN A 84 -3.63 9.67 -1.64
CA GLN A 84 -2.59 10.52 -2.22
C GLN A 84 -2.32 11.74 -1.35
N PHE A 85 -1.10 12.25 -1.33
CA PHE A 85 -0.85 13.54 -0.70
C PHE A 85 -1.54 14.66 -1.48
N SER A 86 -2.10 15.63 -0.76
CA SER A 86 -2.88 16.73 -1.33
C SER A 86 -2.06 17.62 -2.28
N GLU A 87 -0.74 17.63 -2.13
CA GLU A 87 0.18 18.28 -3.07
C GLU A 87 0.20 17.62 -4.46
N TYR A 88 -0.26 16.37 -4.57
CA TYR A 88 -0.36 15.62 -5.82
C TYR A 88 -1.80 15.41 -6.28
N SER A 89 -2.80 15.98 -5.61
CA SER A 89 -4.22 15.70 -5.94
C SER A 89 -4.67 16.21 -7.30
N ASN A 90 -3.89 17.11 -7.92
CA ASN A 90 -4.14 17.67 -9.24
C ASN A 90 -3.29 17.03 -10.34
N LEU A 91 -2.42 16.07 -9.97
CA LEU A 91 -1.62 15.34 -10.93
C LEU A 91 -2.39 14.09 -11.35
N ASP A 92 -2.46 13.84 -12.65
CA ASP A 92 -2.95 12.58 -13.17
C ASP A 92 -1.97 11.43 -12.83
N GLU A 93 -2.47 10.20 -12.92
CA GLU A 93 -1.74 8.98 -12.59
C GLU A 93 -0.41 8.89 -13.34
N ASP A 94 -0.38 9.25 -14.63
CA ASP A 94 0.83 9.18 -15.46
C ASP A 94 1.89 10.16 -14.96
N THR A 95 1.50 11.38 -14.58
CA THR A 95 2.42 12.38 -14.03
C THR A 95 3.01 11.94 -12.69
N LEU A 96 2.18 11.41 -11.79
CA LEU A 96 2.62 10.82 -10.52
C LEU A 96 3.59 9.65 -10.74
N PHE A 97 3.29 8.83 -11.73
CA PHE A 97 4.12 7.69 -12.11
C PHE A 97 5.50 8.13 -12.61
N ILE A 98 5.54 9.14 -13.49
CA ILE A 98 6.79 9.72 -14.01
C ILE A 98 7.61 10.34 -12.88
N LEU A 99 6.99 11.10 -11.97
CA LEU A 99 7.68 11.69 -10.83
C LEU A 99 8.27 10.62 -9.90
N THR A 100 7.49 9.58 -9.61
CA THR A 100 7.94 8.45 -8.80
C THR A 100 9.15 7.78 -9.45
N ALA A 101 9.10 7.51 -10.76
CA ALA A 101 10.20 6.91 -11.52
C ALA A 101 11.48 7.75 -11.49
N ARG A 102 11.35 9.09 -11.50
CA ARG A 102 12.50 10.01 -11.41
C ARG A 102 13.09 10.12 -10.00
N SER A 103 12.27 9.91 -8.97
CA SER A 103 12.68 10.03 -7.57
C SER A 103 13.35 8.76 -7.02
N LEU A 104 13.03 7.60 -7.59
CA LEU A 104 13.64 6.32 -7.22
C LEU A 104 15.04 6.21 -7.86
N SER A 105 16.05 5.95 -7.03
CA SER A 105 17.40 5.69 -7.50
C SER A 105 17.47 4.34 -8.22
N ASN A 106 18.20 4.28 -9.33
CA ASN A 106 18.40 3.05 -10.11
C ASN A 106 17.10 2.39 -10.58
N SER A 107 16.07 3.18 -10.89
CA SER A 107 14.85 2.70 -11.53
C SER A 107 14.71 3.17 -12.97
N GLU A 108 13.98 2.39 -13.74
CA GLU A 108 13.65 2.68 -15.13
C GLU A 108 12.15 2.51 -15.36
N LEU A 109 11.65 3.30 -16.29
CA LEU A 109 10.29 3.19 -16.79
C LEU A 109 10.28 2.25 -17.99
N ILE A 110 9.53 1.16 -17.92
CA ILE A 110 9.37 0.21 -19.02
C ILE A 110 7.90 -0.01 -19.32
N GLN A 111 7.60 -0.39 -20.56
CA GLN A 111 6.31 -0.94 -20.94
C GLN A 111 6.42 -2.46 -21.02
N ILE A 112 5.46 -3.18 -20.45
CA ILE A 112 5.45 -4.64 -20.51
C ILE A 112 5.07 -5.11 -21.91
N GLY A 113 5.98 -5.85 -22.54
CA GLY A 113 5.86 -6.38 -23.91
C GLY A 113 5.45 -7.85 -24.01
N GLY A 114 4.85 -8.44 -22.97
CA GLY A 114 4.38 -9.83 -22.98
C GLY A 114 3.57 -10.21 -21.74
N SER A 115 3.10 -11.45 -21.66
CA SER A 115 2.27 -11.95 -20.55
C SER A 115 3.05 -12.44 -19.32
N TYR A 116 4.37 -12.25 -19.29
CA TYR A 116 5.21 -12.76 -18.20
C TYR A 116 4.86 -12.16 -16.83
N GLY A 117 4.37 -10.93 -16.78
CA GLY A 117 3.94 -10.26 -15.55
C GLY A 117 2.60 -10.75 -14.99
N GLU A 118 1.84 -11.55 -15.74
CA GLU A 118 0.50 -11.96 -15.35
C GLU A 118 0.51 -12.86 -14.10
N PRO A 119 -0.50 -12.75 -13.21
CA PRO A 119 -1.64 -11.83 -13.24
C PRO A 119 -1.36 -10.52 -12.47
N PHE A 120 -0.09 -10.19 -12.23
CA PHE A 120 0.30 -9.05 -11.43
C PHE A 120 0.41 -7.77 -12.25
N VAL A 121 0.76 -7.90 -13.53
CA VAL A 121 0.93 -6.82 -14.50
C VAL A 121 0.47 -7.32 -15.86
N ASN A 122 -0.32 -6.51 -16.58
CA ASN A 122 -0.87 -6.87 -17.88
C ASN A 122 0.04 -6.40 -19.04
N LEU A 123 -0.13 -7.03 -20.20
CA LEU A 123 0.48 -6.58 -21.45
C LEU A 123 0.13 -5.10 -21.73
N GLY A 124 1.15 -4.29 -22.01
CA GLY A 124 0.99 -2.87 -22.35
C GLY A 124 0.98 -1.92 -21.14
N GLU A 125 0.92 -2.44 -19.91
CA GLU A 125 1.03 -1.60 -18.70
C GLU A 125 2.42 -0.98 -18.56
N MET A 126 2.45 0.25 -18.06
CA MET A 126 3.68 0.94 -17.69
C MET A 126 4.10 0.52 -16.29
N CYS A 127 5.39 0.22 -16.12
CA CYS A 127 5.97 -0.24 -14.86
C CYS A 127 7.23 0.52 -14.50
N ILE A 128 7.38 0.83 -13.21
CA ILE A 128 8.65 1.28 -12.66
C ILE A 128 9.40 0.03 -12.19
N ILE A 129 10.50 -0.27 -12.85
CA ILE A 129 11.41 -1.34 -12.43
C ILE A 129 12.57 -0.75 -11.66
N SER A 130 12.96 -1.39 -10.56
CA SER A 130 14.22 -1.07 -9.87
C SER A 130 15.25 -2.13 -10.21
N LYS A 131 16.51 -1.73 -10.38
CA LYS A 131 17.65 -2.64 -10.52
C LYS A 131 18.19 -3.14 -9.17
N GLU A 132 17.44 -2.92 -8.09
CA GLU A 132 17.79 -3.41 -6.75
C GLU A 132 17.83 -4.94 -6.73
N SER A 133 18.96 -5.48 -6.28
CA SER A 133 19.22 -6.92 -6.22
C SER A 133 19.23 -7.46 -4.80
N GLU A 134 19.30 -6.58 -3.79
CA GLU A 134 19.21 -6.98 -2.40
C GLU A 134 17.80 -7.49 -2.07
N ILE A 135 17.73 -8.73 -1.56
CA ILE A 135 16.47 -9.38 -1.20
C ILE A 135 15.71 -8.58 -0.14
N ILE A 136 16.42 -7.98 0.81
CA ILE A 136 15.85 -7.18 1.92
C ILE A 136 15.05 -6.00 1.38
N ASN A 137 15.62 -5.26 0.44
CA ASN A 137 15.00 -4.08 -0.16
C ASN A 137 13.84 -4.43 -1.10
N ASN A 138 13.71 -5.72 -1.46
CA ASN A 138 12.67 -6.27 -2.32
C ASN A 138 11.56 -7.02 -1.58
N ASN A 139 11.59 -7.05 -0.24
CA ASN A 139 10.54 -7.68 0.55
C ASN A 139 9.16 -7.03 0.29
N GLY A 140 8.19 -7.83 -0.13
CA GLY A 140 6.83 -7.43 -0.44
C GLY A 140 6.63 -6.83 -1.84
N LYS A 141 7.69 -6.73 -2.66
CA LYS A 141 7.63 -6.26 -4.04
C LYS A 141 7.42 -7.42 -5.02
N LEU A 142 6.85 -7.12 -6.18
CA LEU A 142 6.84 -8.04 -7.31
C LEU A 142 8.26 -8.10 -7.88
N CYS A 143 8.84 -9.30 -7.94
CA CYS A 143 10.21 -9.48 -8.41
C CYS A 143 10.26 -10.51 -9.52
N TRP A 144 11.19 -10.28 -10.44
CA TRP A 144 11.68 -11.29 -11.37
C TRP A 144 12.83 -12.02 -10.70
N ILE A 145 12.68 -13.32 -10.47
CA ILE A 145 13.57 -14.12 -9.64
C ILE A 145 14.18 -15.20 -10.53
N LYS A 146 15.49 -15.15 -10.68
CA LYS A 146 16.26 -16.21 -11.33
C LYS A 146 16.81 -17.14 -10.28
N VAL A 147 16.32 -18.38 -10.25
CA VAL A 147 16.86 -19.42 -9.37
C VAL A 147 18.06 -20.06 -10.07
N ASN A 148 19.16 -20.26 -9.33
CA ASN A 148 20.33 -20.93 -9.88
C ASN A 148 19.94 -22.32 -10.40
N LYS A 149 20.30 -22.61 -11.65
CA LYS A 149 20.00 -23.86 -12.39
C LYS A 149 18.57 -24.01 -12.92
N ASP A 150 17.68 -23.05 -12.68
CA ASP A 150 16.37 -23.01 -13.36
C ASP A 150 16.45 -22.16 -14.63
N PRO A 151 16.12 -22.71 -15.81
CA PRO A 151 16.07 -21.94 -17.05
C PRO A 151 14.90 -20.94 -17.09
N HIS A 152 13.86 -21.13 -16.28
CA HIS A 152 12.68 -20.27 -16.27
C HIS A 152 12.71 -19.33 -15.07
N PRO A 153 12.73 -18.02 -15.29
CA PRO A 153 12.59 -17.07 -14.20
C PRO A 153 11.19 -17.14 -13.61
N MET A 154 11.13 -17.03 -12.29
CA MET A 154 9.86 -16.94 -11.57
C MET A 154 9.48 -15.49 -11.39
N ILE A 155 8.20 -15.17 -11.54
CA ILE A 155 7.66 -13.86 -11.18
C ILE A 155 6.72 -14.04 -10.00
N GLY A 156 6.93 -13.24 -8.96
CA GLY A 156 6.09 -13.32 -7.78
C GLY A 156 6.47 -12.31 -6.73
N ILE A 157 5.61 -12.21 -5.71
CA ILE A 157 5.86 -11.31 -4.60
C ILE A 157 6.80 -12.00 -3.63
N VAL A 158 7.99 -11.43 -3.46
CA VAL A 158 8.99 -11.91 -2.49
C VAL A 158 8.51 -11.59 -1.08
N LYS A 159 8.62 -12.55 -0.17
CA LYS A 159 8.45 -12.35 1.27
C LYS A 159 9.60 -12.99 2.01
N ILE A 160 10.22 -12.26 2.91
CA ILE A 160 11.28 -12.81 3.76
C ILE A 160 10.61 -13.61 4.89
N ALA A 161 10.94 -14.89 5.00
CA ALA A 161 10.47 -15.77 6.06
C ALA A 161 11.50 -15.90 7.19
N SER A 162 12.79 -15.93 6.85
CA SER A 162 13.93 -15.92 7.77
C SER A 162 15.16 -15.33 7.06
N GLU A 163 16.29 -15.23 7.76
CA GLU A 163 17.57 -14.77 7.18
C GLU A 163 18.00 -15.60 5.96
N ASP A 164 17.70 -16.90 5.97
CA ASP A 164 18.10 -17.83 4.90
C ASP A 164 16.94 -18.26 3.99
N THR A 165 15.72 -17.77 4.22
CA THR A 165 14.52 -18.26 3.51
C THR A 165 13.64 -17.13 3.01
N VAL A 166 13.37 -17.17 1.71
CA VAL A 166 12.36 -16.34 1.06
C VAL A 166 11.20 -17.20 0.55
N LEU A 167 9.99 -16.69 0.71
CA LEU A 167 8.77 -17.24 0.14
C LEU A 167 8.38 -16.40 -1.08
N VAL A 168 8.13 -17.08 -2.19
CA VAL A 168 7.62 -16.43 -3.40
C VAL A 168 6.14 -16.74 -3.52
N LYS A 169 5.29 -15.73 -3.28
CA LYS A 169 3.85 -15.91 -3.50
C LYS A 169 3.56 -15.78 -4.99
N MET A 170 3.44 -16.92 -5.64
CA MET A 170 2.87 -17.02 -6.99
C MET A 170 1.35 -17.10 -6.85
N LYS A 171 0.61 -16.36 -7.67
CA LYS A 171 -0.85 -16.54 -7.73
C LYS A 171 -1.08 -17.75 -8.64
N LYS A 172 -1.50 -18.88 -8.09
CA LYS A 172 -2.00 -19.99 -8.91
C LYS A 172 -3.27 -19.52 -9.61
N GLU A 173 -3.35 -19.82 -10.91
CA GLU A 173 -4.59 -19.77 -11.70
C GLU A 173 -5.73 -20.52 -10.99
#